data_AF-A0A0D2AKE5-F1
#
_entry.id   AF-A0A0D2AKE5-F1
#
_cell.length_a   1.000
_cell.length_b   1.000
_cell.length_c   1.000
_cell.angle_alpha   90.00
_cell.angle_beta   90.00
_cell.angle_gamma   90.00
#
_symmetry.space_group_name_H-M   'P 1'
#
loop_
_entity.id
_entity.type
_entity.pdbx_description
1 polymer ?
#
loop_
_entity_poly.entity_id
_entity_poly.type
_entity_poly.pdbx_seq_one_letter_code
_entity_poly.pdbx_strand_id
1 'polypeptide(L)'
;MSSTSEGICVTTLTPTYSTLPRLNTTVLLLVVLFSPNKSWATKAALAALMTRVSTIVIHSFVLLATKNSSRPWDLDTIGSWFILSEVAASIPALLCWSPALHMSKARYLVKTWGVMVFAGAVCGFTTVRWAGRHTRSQTCMTVDNADGYHVQTSISRDNIFSPLTSRSILGKFDVAAVVAATFGLWTCIRPDSWSKYDAKRSSRRVIAVLELLCAVFSTTVLVASVVLHEKYMLQSPRLPMLLPLTAYEQWSCWAATGIILVATLANWALGGDKKPFNVAGNYSQRRYQNEIETDSRLEWSGILARPLPAYVS
;
A
#
# COMPACT_ATOMS: atom_id res chain seq x y z
N MET A 1 35.00 18.44 -30.59
CA MET A 1 35.33 18.70 -29.18
C MET A 1 34.19 18.17 -28.33
N SER A 2 34.40 17.05 -27.63
CA SER A 2 33.39 16.50 -26.70
C SER A 2 33.38 17.37 -25.44
N SER A 3 32.28 18.08 -25.20
CA SER A 3 32.10 18.84 -23.96
C SER A 3 31.97 17.84 -22.80
N THR A 4 32.96 17.77 -21.93
CA THR A 4 32.88 17.01 -20.68
C THR A 4 31.89 17.72 -19.75
N SER A 5 30.60 17.40 -19.88
CA SER A 5 29.60 17.87 -18.94
C SER A 5 29.76 17.09 -17.64
N GLU A 6 30.15 17.79 -16.58
CA GLU A 6 30.06 17.31 -15.21
C GLU A 6 28.63 16.81 -14.92
N GLY A 7 28.50 15.53 -14.60
CA GLY A 7 27.21 14.88 -14.37
C GLY A 7 27.34 13.73 -13.38
N ILE A 8 26.22 13.21 -12.91
CA ILE A 8 26.17 12.04 -12.05
C ILE A 8 25.99 10.78 -12.90
N CYS A 9 26.67 9.72 -12.50
CA CYS A 9 26.50 8.40 -13.13
C CYS A 9 25.27 7.73 -12.56
N VAL A 10 24.34 7.42 -13.45
CA VAL A 10 23.12 6.69 -13.10
C VAL A 10 23.03 5.40 -13.88
N THR A 11 22.49 4.37 -13.24
CA THR A 11 22.00 3.20 -13.98
C THR A 11 20.65 3.55 -14.62
N THR A 12 20.32 2.86 -15.69
CA THR A 12 19.02 2.97 -16.35
C THR A 12 17.89 2.45 -15.46
N LEU A 13 16.70 3.03 -15.61
CA LEU A 13 15.50 2.55 -14.94
C LEU A 13 15.13 1.15 -15.44
N THR A 14 15.01 0.20 -14.51
CA THR A 14 14.56 -1.16 -14.80
C THR A 14 13.10 -1.13 -15.27
N PRO A 15 12.72 -1.98 -16.25
CA PRO A 15 11.35 -2.05 -16.77
C PRO A 15 10.27 -2.19 -15.70
N THR A 16 10.56 -2.84 -14.57
CA THR A 16 9.68 -2.98 -13.39
C THR A 16 9.10 -1.66 -12.88
N TYR A 17 9.83 -0.56 -13.07
CA TYR A 17 9.48 0.78 -12.60
C TYR A 17 9.05 1.74 -13.72
N SER A 18 8.98 1.25 -14.95
CA SER A 18 8.49 2.01 -16.10
C SER A 18 6.99 2.35 -15.96
N THR A 19 6.48 3.16 -16.88
CA THR A 19 5.10 3.67 -16.83
C THR A 19 4.06 2.56 -16.85
N LEU A 20 4.25 1.53 -17.67
CA LEU A 20 3.24 0.49 -17.85
C LEU A 20 3.04 -0.38 -16.59
N PRO A 21 4.12 -0.80 -15.88
CA PRO A 21 3.96 -1.46 -14.61
C PRO A 21 3.44 -0.55 -13.49
N ARG A 22 3.77 0.76 -13.46
CA ARG A 22 3.13 1.69 -12.52
C ARG A 22 1.62 1.77 -12.73
N LEU A 23 1.19 1.91 -13.99
CA LEU A 23 -0.23 1.90 -14.36
C LEU A 23 -0.94 0.62 -13.90
N ASN A 24 -0.29 -0.54 -14.04
CA ASN A 24 -0.82 -1.80 -13.51
C ASN A 24 -1.06 -1.73 -11.99
N THR A 25 -0.12 -1.18 -11.22
CA THR A 25 -0.28 -0.98 -9.77
C THR A 25 -1.45 -0.04 -9.46
N THR A 26 -1.57 1.09 -10.17
CA THR A 26 -2.68 2.03 -9.98
C THR A 26 -4.03 1.38 -10.32
N VAL A 27 -4.12 0.63 -11.42
CA VAL A 27 -5.36 -0.08 -11.82
C VAL A 27 -5.75 -1.12 -10.78
N LEU A 28 -4.79 -1.94 -10.32
CA LEU A 28 -5.04 -2.91 -9.24
C LEU A 28 -5.55 -2.23 -7.98
N LEU A 29 -4.95 -1.10 -7.61
CA LEU A 29 -5.37 -0.32 -6.46
C LEU A 29 -6.81 0.21 -6.60
N LEU A 30 -7.15 0.77 -7.76
CA LEU A 30 -8.52 1.23 -8.05
C LEU A 30 -9.53 0.09 -7.99
N VAL A 31 -9.20 -1.08 -8.55
CA VAL A 31 -10.04 -2.28 -8.46
C VAL A 31 -10.28 -2.66 -7.00
N VAL A 32 -9.24 -2.66 -6.14
CA VAL A 32 -9.42 -3.02 -4.73
C VAL A 32 -10.24 -1.98 -3.96
N LEU A 33 -10.09 -0.70 -4.28
CA LEU A 33 -10.83 0.39 -3.63
C LEU A 33 -12.32 0.39 -4.00
N PHE A 34 -12.65 0.21 -5.27
CA PHE A 34 -14.00 0.39 -5.79
C PHE A 34 -14.79 -0.90 -6.03
N SER A 35 -14.15 -2.08 -5.96
CA SER A 35 -14.83 -3.33 -6.27
C SER A 35 -15.83 -3.74 -5.16
N PRO A 36 -17.01 -4.28 -5.53
CA PRO A 36 -18.04 -4.67 -4.59
C PRO A 36 -17.60 -5.76 -3.61
N ASN A 37 -18.36 -5.82 -2.52
CA ASN A 37 -18.24 -6.83 -1.47
C ASN A 37 -18.22 -8.25 -2.04
N LYS A 38 -17.25 -9.07 -1.59
CA LYS A 38 -17.12 -10.51 -1.88
C LYS A 38 -16.76 -10.89 -3.33
N SER A 39 -16.41 -9.96 -4.21
CA SER A 39 -15.93 -10.32 -5.55
C SER A 39 -14.60 -11.08 -5.50
N TRP A 40 -14.51 -12.19 -6.24
CA TRP A 40 -13.27 -12.95 -6.42
C TRP A 40 -12.18 -12.08 -7.08
N ALA A 41 -12.58 -11.16 -7.96
CA ALA A 41 -11.68 -10.24 -8.64
C ALA A 41 -11.01 -9.28 -7.66
N THR A 42 -11.71 -8.81 -6.62
CA THR A 42 -11.11 -7.98 -5.56
C THR A 42 -10.02 -8.73 -4.81
N LYS A 43 -10.26 -10.01 -4.49
CA LYS A 43 -9.28 -10.85 -3.78
C LYS A 43 -8.05 -11.10 -4.63
N ALA A 44 -8.26 -11.40 -5.92
CA ALA A 44 -7.19 -11.58 -6.89
C ALA A 44 -6.36 -10.32 -7.07
N ALA A 45 -7.04 -9.17 -7.27
CA ALA A 45 -6.40 -7.88 -7.43
C ALA A 45 -5.59 -7.49 -6.18
N LEU A 46 -6.16 -7.72 -4.98
CA LEU A 46 -5.46 -7.50 -3.72
C LEU A 46 -4.23 -8.41 -3.60
N ALA A 47 -4.34 -9.70 -3.91
CA ALA A 47 -3.21 -10.61 -3.86
C ALA A 47 -2.09 -10.21 -4.84
N ALA A 48 -2.44 -9.88 -6.09
CA ALA A 48 -1.50 -9.40 -7.10
C ALA A 48 -0.80 -8.11 -6.66
N LEU A 49 -1.58 -7.15 -6.15
CA LEU A 49 -1.07 -5.89 -5.61
C LEU A 49 -0.11 -6.14 -4.44
N MET A 50 -0.53 -6.92 -3.45
CA MET A 50 0.27 -7.22 -2.25
C MET A 50 1.59 -7.89 -2.61
N THR A 51 1.58 -8.93 -3.45
CA THR A 51 2.79 -9.65 -3.86
C THR A 51 3.77 -8.70 -4.56
N ARG A 52 3.27 -7.98 -5.57
CA ARG A 52 4.10 -7.06 -6.35
C ARG A 52 4.73 -5.97 -5.49
N VAL A 53 3.93 -5.30 -4.67
CA VAL A 53 4.40 -4.21 -3.81
C VAL A 53 5.38 -4.74 -2.77
N SER A 54 5.17 -5.95 -2.24
CA SER A 54 6.11 -6.58 -1.30
C SER A 54 7.50 -6.78 -1.91
N THR A 55 7.58 -7.20 -3.17
CA THR A 55 8.86 -7.28 -3.90
C THR A 55 9.54 -5.92 -4.01
N ILE A 56 8.78 -4.85 -4.27
CA ILE A 56 9.31 -3.48 -4.36
C ILE A 56 9.78 -2.97 -2.99
N VAL A 57 9.11 -3.36 -1.90
CA VAL A 57 9.57 -3.07 -0.52
C VAL A 57 10.93 -3.71 -0.27
N ILE A 58 11.07 -5.00 -0.57
CA ILE A 58 12.34 -5.72 -0.40
C ILE A 58 13.43 -5.05 -1.24
N HIS A 59 13.13 -4.71 -2.50
CA HIS A 59 14.08 -4.01 -3.36
C HIS A 59 14.48 -2.65 -2.74
N SER A 60 13.54 -1.88 -2.20
CA SER A 60 13.87 -0.60 -1.54
C SER A 60 14.74 -0.77 -0.28
N PHE A 61 14.57 -1.86 0.48
CA PHE A 61 15.48 -2.19 1.58
C PHE A 61 16.89 -2.51 1.08
N VAL A 62 17.01 -3.30 0.02
CA VAL A 62 18.31 -3.64 -0.60
C VAL A 62 19.00 -2.38 -1.14
N LEU A 63 18.27 -1.49 -1.82
CA LEU A 63 18.82 -0.22 -2.32
C LEU A 63 19.34 0.68 -1.19
N LEU A 64 18.59 0.78 -0.09
CA LEU A 64 19.04 1.53 1.08
C LEU A 64 20.30 0.91 1.72
N ALA A 65 20.35 -0.41 1.83
CA ALA A 65 21.46 -1.14 2.45
C ALA A 65 22.74 -1.12 1.59
N THR A 66 22.60 -1.08 0.27
CA THR A 66 23.72 -1.13 -0.69
C THR A 66 24.10 0.24 -1.26
N LYS A 67 23.44 1.32 -0.84
CA LYS A 67 23.77 2.68 -1.30
C LYS A 67 25.24 3.00 -1.05
N ASN A 68 25.93 3.47 -2.08
CA ASN A 68 27.35 3.77 -2.02
C ASN A 68 27.66 4.94 -2.96
N SER A 69 28.47 5.92 -2.50
CA SER A 69 28.86 7.10 -3.29
C SER A 69 29.82 6.76 -4.43
N SER A 70 30.47 5.60 -4.36
CA SER A 70 31.47 5.15 -5.34
C SER A 70 30.87 4.31 -6.46
N ARG A 71 29.56 4.03 -6.43
CA ARG A 71 28.85 3.28 -7.47
C ARG A 71 27.88 4.20 -8.23
N PRO A 72 27.56 3.89 -9.49
CA PRO A 72 26.49 4.56 -10.21
C PRO A 72 25.19 4.50 -9.39
N TRP A 73 24.47 5.61 -9.35
CA TRP A 73 23.24 5.70 -8.59
C TRP A 73 22.10 4.97 -9.30
N ASP A 74 21.36 4.16 -8.55
CA ASP A 74 20.27 3.38 -9.11
C ASP A 74 18.98 4.18 -9.25
N LEU A 75 18.55 4.40 -10.49
CA LEU A 75 17.32 5.13 -10.80
C LEU A 75 16.05 4.40 -10.34
N ASP A 76 16.15 3.09 -10.13
CA ASP A 76 15.09 2.27 -9.55
C ASP A 76 14.66 2.78 -8.17
N THR A 77 15.56 3.47 -7.46
CA THR A 77 15.24 4.12 -6.18
C THR A 77 14.10 5.14 -6.30
N ILE A 78 14.06 5.93 -7.38
CA ILE A 78 12.98 6.91 -7.60
C ILE A 78 11.68 6.17 -7.91
N GLY A 79 11.75 5.21 -8.84
CA GLY A 79 10.60 4.44 -9.28
C GLY A 79 9.96 3.63 -8.15
N SER A 80 10.78 3.00 -7.30
CA SER A 80 10.31 2.26 -6.13
C SER A 80 9.65 3.18 -5.12
N TRP A 81 10.24 4.34 -4.83
CA TRP A 81 9.67 5.32 -3.91
C TRP A 81 8.31 5.85 -4.40
N PHE A 82 8.15 6.13 -5.69
CA PHE A 82 6.86 6.57 -6.25
C PHE A 82 5.76 5.54 -6.05
N ILE A 83 6.02 4.28 -6.43
CA ILE A 83 5.04 3.21 -6.26
C ILE A 83 4.70 3.00 -4.78
N LEU A 84 5.71 2.92 -3.91
CA LEU A 84 5.49 2.65 -2.49
C LEU A 84 4.76 3.79 -1.79
N SER A 85 5.04 5.04 -2.13
CA SER A 85 4.35 6.19 -1.54
C SER A 85 2.89 6.29 -1.98
N GLU A 86 2.57 5.98 -3.24
CA GLU A 86 1.19 5.87 -3.71
C GLU A 86 0.41 4.79 -2.96
N VAL A 87 0.98 3.57 -2.89
CA VAL A 87 0.31 2.47 -2.21
C VAL A 87 0.18 2.76 -0.71
N ALA A 88 1.22 3.29 -0.07
CA ALA A 88 1.16 3.69 1.34
C ALA A 88 0.08 4.75 1.60
N ALA A 89 -0.04 5.77 0.73
CA ALA A 89 -1.07 6.79 0.82
C ALA A 89 -2.48 6.22 0.69
N SER A 90 -2.65 5.10 -0.01
CA SER A 90 -3.94 4.44 -0.24
C SER A 90 -4.39 3.48 0.89
N ILE A 91 -3.47 3.03 1.74
CA ILE A 91 -3.79 2.05 2.81
C ILE A 91 -4.92 2.52 3.73
N PRO A 92 -4.99 3.80 4.19
CA PRO A 92 -6.10 4.27 5.01
C PRO A 92 -7.45 4.14 4.29
N ALA A 93 -7.52 4.54 3.01
CA ALA A 93 -8.73 4.39 2.20
C ALA A 93 -9.11 2.91 2.00
N LEU A 94 -8.13 2.02 1.76
CA LEU A 94 -8.35 0.58 1.68
C LEU A 94 -8.94 0.02 2.98
N LEU A 95 -8.45 0.45 4.14
CA LEU A 95 -8.87 -0.12 5.42
C LEU A 95 -10.13 0.53 6.01
N CYS A 96 -10.44 1.77 5.65
CA CYS A 96 -11.65 2.47 6.09
C CYS A 96 -12.83 2.25 5.14
N TRP A 97 -12.60 2.26 3.82
CA TRP A 97 -13.67 2.37 2.84
C TRP A 97 -13.88 1.13 1.99
N SER A 98 -12.85 0.30 1.76
CA SER A 98 -13.02 -0.90 0.92
C SER A 98 -14.05 -1.82 1.57
N PRO A 99 -15.23 -1.99 0.95
CA PRO A 99 -16.28 -2.82 1.53
C PRO A 99 -15.75 -4.25 1.75
N ALA A 100 -14.96 -4.74 0.78
CA ALA A 100 -14.41 -6.08 0.77
C ALA A 100 -13.49 -6.38 1.97
N LEU A 101 -12.88 -5.36 2.57
CA LEU A 101 -11.97 -5.51 3.72
C LEU A 101 -12.65 -5.24 5.07
N HIS A 102 -13.73 -4.46 5.11
CA HIS A 102 -14.36 -4.01 6.36
C HIS A 102 -14.76 -5.17 7.29
N MET A 103 -15.26 -6.27 6.72
CA MET A 103 -15.73 -7.45 7.46
C MET A 103 -14.81 -8.68 7.35
N SER A 104 -13.64 -8.55 6.72
CA SER A 104 -12.77 -9.68 6.42
C SER A 104 -11.70 -9.89 7.50
N LYS A 105 -11.42 -11.15 7.85
CA LYS A 105 -10.24 -11.53 8.66
C LYS A 105 -8.92 -11.12 8.00
N ALA A 106 -8.91 -10.93 6.68
CA ALA A 106 -7.75 -10.45 5.93
C ALA A 106 -7.34 -9.02 6.29
N ARG A 107 -8.18 -8.27 7.02
CA ARG A 107 -7.86 -6.91 7.46
C ARG A 107 -6.57 -6.82 8.27
N TYR A 108 -6.31 -7.80 9.14
CA TYR A 108 -5.05 -7.84 9.90
C TYR A 108 -3.83 -8.03 8.98
N LEU A 109 -3.96 -8.90 7.97
CA LEU A 109 -2.93 -9.10 6.95
C LEU A 109 -2.67 -7.82 6.15
N VAL A 110 -3.71 -7.11 5.73
CA VAL A 110 -3.56 -5.82 5.01
C VAL A 110 -2.94 -4.76 5.91
N LYS A 111 -3.23 -4.77 7.22
CA LYS A 111 -2.63 -3.86 8.20
C LYS A 111 -1.13 -4.13 8.36
N THR A 112 -0.71 -5.38 8.58
CA THR A 112 0.71 -5.74 8.70
C THR A 112 1.46 -5.49 7.40
N TRP A 113 0.86 -5.82 6.26
CA TRP A 113 1.39 -5.47 4.94
C TRP A 113 1.54 -3.96 4.77
N GLY A 114 0.53 -3.17 5.16
CA GLY A 114 0.59 -1.71 5.11
C GLY A 114 1.77 -1.13 5.90
N VAL A 115 2.08 -1.68 7.08
CA VAL A 115 3.25 -1.28 7.88
C VAL A 115 4.55 -1.56 7.11
N MET A 116 4.63 -2.73 6.47
CA MET A 116 5.78 -3.10 5.65
C MET A 116 5.92 -2.18 4.42
N VAL A 117 4.83 -1.85 3.72
CA VAL A 117 4.82 -0.89 2.60
C VAL A 117 5.30 0.48 3.05
N PHE A 118 4.82 0.95 4.20
CA PHE A 118 5.23 2.21 4.78
C PHE A 118 6.75 2.24 5.07
N ALA A 119 7.28 1.20 5.72
CA ALA A 119 8.71 1.08 5.97
C ALA A 119 9.52 1.10 4.66
N GLY A 120 9.08 0.37 3.63
CA GLY A 120 9.69 0.40 2.31
C GLY A 120 9.69 1.79 1.68
N ALA A 121 8.57 2.53 1.77
CA ALA A 121 8.46 3.88 1.24
C ALA A 121 9.45 4.85 1.91
N VAL A 122 9.62 4.74 3.23
CA VAL A 122 10.63 5.50 3.99
C VAL A 122 12.05 5.14 3.53
N CYS A 123 12.33 3.86 3.30
CA CYS A 123 13.62 3.43 2.78
C CYS A 123 13.92 3.96 1.37
N GLY A 124 12.93 3.95 0.48
CA GLY A 124 13.04 4.56 -0.85
C GLY A 124 13.33 6.06 -0.75
N PHE A 125 12.51 6.79 0.01
CA PHE A 125 12.67 8.24 0.21
C PHE A 125 14.04 8.62 0.79
N THR A 126 14.47 7.92 1.85
CA THR A 126 15.77 8.18 2.50
C THR A 126 16.93 7.94 1.54
N THR A 127 16.81 6.97 0.63
CA THR A 127 17.81 6.69 -0.40
C THR A 127 17.84 7.78 -1.47
N VAL A 128 16.68 8.25 -1.96
CA VAL A 128 16.58 9.40 -2.89
C VAL A 128 17.19 10.66 -2.26
N ARG A 129 16.84 10.96 -1.00
CA ARG A 129 17.35 12.13 -0.27
C ARG A 129 18.86 12.03 -0.03
N TRP A 130 19.35 10.83 0.28
CA TRP A 130 20.78 10.59 0.43
C TRP A 130 21.52 10.84 -0.89
N ALA A 131 21.01 10.32 -2.02
CA ALA A 131 21.59 10.50 -3.33
C ALA A 131 21.62 11.98 -3.75
N GLY A 132 20.50 12.69 -3.56
CA GLY A 132 20.40 14.11 -3.83
C GLY A 132 21.36 14.99 -3.02
N ARG A 133 22.03 14.47 -1.99
CA ARG A 133 23.06 15.15 -1.19
C ARG A 133 24.47 14.66 -1.51
N HIS A 134 24.66 13.35 -1.63
CA HIS A 134 25.99 12.72 -1.60
C HIS A 134 26.51 12.28 -2.98
N THR A 135 25.67 12.20 -4.00
CA THR A 135 26.13 11.82 -5.34
C THR A 135 26.99 12.93 -5.92
N ARG A 136 28.28 12.65 -6.08
CA ARG A 136 29.27 13.59 -6.66
C ARG A 136 29.20 13.53 -8.18
N SER A 137 29.51 14.67 -8.81
CA SER A 137 29.76 14.70 -10.25
C SER A 137 30.98 13.80 -10.56
N GLN A 138 30.82 12.86 -11.48
CA GLN A 138 31.85 11.93 -11.91
C GLN A 138 31.73 11.68 -13.41
N THR A 139 32.86 11.48 -14.08
CA THR A 139 32.90 11.02 -15.47
C THR A 139 32.51 9.54 -15.51
N CYS A 140 31.39 9.22 -16.15
CA CYS A 140 30.92 7.85 -16.28
C CYS A 140 31.69 7.13 -17.39
N MET A 141 32.17 5.94 -17.09
CA MET A 141 32.69 5.06 -18.14
C MET A 141 31.51 4.55 -18.94
N THR A 142 31.40 4.97 -20.20
CA THR A 142 30.52 4.33 -21.17
C THR A 142 31.10 2.96 -21.46
N VAL A 143 30.57 1.94 -20.79
CA VAL A 143 30.93 0.56 -21.11
C VAL A 143 30.14 0.21 -22.37
N ASP A 144 30.79 0.31 -23.53
CA ASP A 144 30.30 -0.24 -24.80
C ASP A 144 30.36 -1.77 -24.72
N ASN A 145 29.53 -2.38 -23.87
CA ASN A 145 29.37 -3.83 -23.86
C ASN A 145 28.50 -4.21 -25.05
N ALA A 146 29.00 -5.13 -25.88
CA ALA A 146 28.29 -5.74 -27.01
C ALA A 146 26.94 -6.39 -26.60
N ASP A 147 26.73 -6.63 -25.31
CA ASP A 147 25.53 -7.24 -24.75
C ASP A 147 24.44 -6.22 -24.35
N GLY A 148 24.68 -4.90 -24.41
CA GLY A 148 23.61 -3.87 -24.38
C GLY A 148 22.82 -3.64 -23.07
N TYR A 149 23.06 -4.41 -21.99
CA TYR A 149 22.17 -4.38 -20.80
C TYR A 149 22.52 -3.38 -19.69
N HIS A 150 23.64 -2.64 -19.75
CA HIS A 150 24.00 -1.67 -18.71
C HIS A 150 24.56 -0.36 -19.29
N VAL A 151 23.68 0.44 -19.88
CA VAL A 151 24.04 1.77 -20.37
C VAL A 151 24.10 2.73 -19.18
N GLN A 152 25.31 3.04 -18.72
CA GLN A 152 25.50 4.15 -17.78
C GLN A 152 25.45 5.47 -18.56
N THR A 153 24.58 6.38 -18.13
CA THR A 153 24.49 7.70 -18.74
C THR A 153 24.87 8.78 -17.74
N SER A 154 25.68 9.74 -18.16
CA SER A 154 25.93 10.95 -17.38
C SER A 154 24.74 11.89 -17.51
N ILE A 155 24.16 12.28 -16.37
CA ILE A 155 23.03 13.21 -16.33
C ILE A 155 23.36 14.31 -15.32
N SER A 156 23.00 15.55 -15.64
CA SER A 156 23.16 16.65 -14.68
C SER A 156 22.36 16.36 -13.41
N ARG A 157 23.03 16.47 -12.25
CA ARG A 157 22.42 16.32 -10.93
C ARG A 157 21.20 17.22 -10.77
N ASP A 158 21.28 18.44 -11.31
CA ASP A 158 20.20 19.41 -11.23
C ASP A 158 18.99 18.97 -12.05
N ASN A 159 19.17 18.27 -13.17
CA ASN A 159 18.03 17.79 -13.95
C ASN A 159 17.21 16.72 -13.22
N ILE A 160 17.87 15.90 -12.39
CA ILE A 160 17.21 14.84 -11.62
C ILE A 160 16.66 15.40 -10.30
N PHE A 161 17.48 16.11 -9.54
CA PHE A 161 17.13 16.47 -8.17
C PHE A 161 16.54 17.87 -8.04
N SER A 162 16.77 18.81 -8.97
CA SER A 162 16.16 20.15 -8.86
C SER A 162 14.63 20.11 -8.93
N PRO A 163 13.95 19.25 -9.73
CA PRO A 163 12.50 19.15 -9.65
C PRO A 163 12.03 18.55 -8.32
N LEU A 164 12.87 17.75 -7.66
CA LEU A 164 12.63 17.13 -6.35
C LEU A 164 12.97 18.05 -5.16
N THR A 165 13.85 19.04 -5.32
CA THR A 165 14.41 19.88 -4.24
C THR A 165 14.14 21.37 -4.37
N SER A 166 13.86 21.88 -5.57
CA SER A 166 13.41 23.25 -5.79
C SER A 166 12.05 23.46 -5.10
N ARG A 167 11.62 24.72 -4.95
CA ARG A 167 10.35 25.15 -4.31
C ARG A 167 9.06 24.54 -4.91
N SER A 168 9.17 23.53 -5.78
CA SER A 168 8.11 22.69 -6.30
C SER A 168 7.38 21.95 -5.18
N ILE A 169 6.14 21.61 -5.47
CA ILE A 169 5.22 20.92 -4.56
C ILE A 169 5.83 19.61 -4.02
N LEU A 170 6.66 18.87 -4.77
CA LEU A 170 7.33 17.66 -4.27
C LEU A 170 8.39 17.90 -3.18
N GLY A 171 9.04 19.07 -3.16
CA GLY A 171 10.00 19.42 -2.11
C GLY A 171 9.35 19.95 -0.84
N LYS A 172 8.17 20.58 -0.96
CA LYS A 172 7.40 21.14 0.16
C LYS A 172 6.44 20.14 0.80
N PHE A 173 5.77 19.33 -0.02
CA PHE A 173 5.10 18.14 0.45
C PHE A 173 6.19 17.10 0.58
N ASP A 174 6.80 17.01 1.75
CA ASP A 174 7.55 15.82 2.13
C ASP A 174 6.53 14.68 2.10
N VAL A 175 6.30 14.09 0.93
CA VAL A 175 5.27 13.10 0.67
C VAL A 175 5.49 11.93 1.63
N ALA A 176 6.74 11.66 2.02
CA ALA A 176 7.07 10.73 3.09
C ALA A 176 6.54 11.19 4.46
N ALA A 177 6.66 12.47 4.83
CA ALA A 177 6.05 13.00 6.05
C ALA A 177 4.51 13.02 6.01
N VAL A 178 3.88 13.29 4.85
CA VAL A 178 2.42 13.27 4.68
C VAL A 178 1.88 11.85 4.71
N VAL A 179 2.58 10.91 4.07
CA VAL A 179 2.31 9.47 4.12
C VAL A 179 2.56 8.92 5.54
N ALA A 180 3.62 9.37 6.22
CA ALA A 180 3.90 9.00 7.61
C ALA A 180 2.88 9.56 8.60
N ALA A 181 2.46 10.81 8.41
CA ALA A 181 1.41 11.42 9.21
C ALA A 181 0.07 10.70 8.97
N THR A 182 -0.29 10.39 7.73
CA THR A 182 -1.55 9.68 7.43
C THR A 182 -1.55 8.24 7.91
N PHE A 183 -0.46 7.51 7.69
CA PHE A 183 -0.35 6.12 8.14
C PHE A 183 -0.21 6.03 9.66
N GLY A 184 0.64 6.87 10.27
CA GLY A 184 0.81 6.99 11.71
C GLY A 184 -0.49 7.36 12.41
N LEU A 185 -1.16 8.42 11.96
CA LEU A 185 -2.45 8.85 12.48
C LEU A 185 -3.50 7.73 12.33
N TRP A 186 -3.55 7.03 11.19
CA TRP A 186 -4.48 5.91 10.99
C TRP A 186 -4.20 4.72 11.92
N THR A 187 -2.94 4.31 12.09
CA THR A 187 -2.57 3.21 13.01
C THR A 187 -2.85 3.56 14.47
N CYS A 188 -2.73 4.82 14.86
CA CYS A 188 -3.03 5.31 16.20
C CYS A 188 -4.54 5.39 16.49
N ILE A 189 -5.38 5.69 15.49
CA ILE A 189 -6.82 5.93 15.70
C ILE A 189 -7.63 4.65 15.86
N ARG A 190 -7.18 3.51 15.31
CA ARG A 190 -8.01 2.29 15.28
C ARG A 190 -7.31 1.05 15.86
N PRO A 191 -7.04 1.02 17.18
CA PRO A 191 -6.81 -0.25 17.85
C PRO A 191 -8.11 -1.07 17.74
N ASP A 192 -8.02 -2.26 17.16
CA ASP A 192 -9.16 -3.17 16.97
C ASP A 192 -9.88 -3.52 18.30
N SER A 193 -9.26 -3.18 19.43
CA SER A 193 -9.81 -3.31 20.80
C SER A 193 -10.87 -2.26 21.17
N TRP A 194 -10.93 -1.09 20.50
CA TRP A 194 -11.92 -0.05 20.84
C TRP A 194 -13.36 -0.44 20.48
N SER A 195 -13.54 -1.45 19.63
CA SER A 195 -14.84 -2.03 19.33
C SER A 195 -15.47 -2.78 20.51
N LYS A 196 -14.69 -3.18 21.52
CA LYS A 196 -15.19 -3.98 22.66
C LYS A 196 -15.55 -3.17 23.89
N TYR A 197 -15.05 -1.94 23.99
CA TYR A 197 -15.43 -1.05 25.08
C TYR A 197 -16.62 -0.21 24.63
N ASP A 198 -17.62 -0.13 25.50
CA ASP A 198 -18.91 0.51 25.25
C ASP A 198 -18.73 2.03 25.10
N ALA A 199 -18.18 2.42 23.97
CA ALA A 199 -17.81 3.78 23.68
C ALA A 199 -19.10 4.59 23.57
N LYS A 200 -19.28 5.55 24.49
CA LYS A 200 -20.43 6.47 24.56
C LYS A 200 -20.78 6.94 23.14
N ARG A 201 -22.08 7.01 22.81
CA ARG A 201 -22.62 7.43 21.49
C ARG A 201 -21.93 8.65 20.86
N SER A 202 -21.45 9.59 21.69
CA SER A 202 -20.69 10.77 21.26
C SER A 202 -19.33 10.42 20.61
N SER A 203 -18.56 9.46 21.14
CA SER A 203 -17.26 9.09 20.59
C SER A 203 -17.38 8.37 19.24
N ARG A 204 -18.46 7.60 19.01
CA ARG A 204 -18.71 6.93 17.72
C ARG A 204 -18.86 7.94 16.58
N ARG A 205 -19.52 9.08 16.82
CA ARG A 205 -19.68 10.14 15.81
C ARG A 205 -18.34 10.80 15.50
N VAL A 206 -17.55 11.11 16.53
CA VAL A 206 -16.22 11.72 16.36
C VAL A 206 -15.30 10.79 15.56
N ILE A 207 -15.27 9.49 15.89
CA ILE A 207 -14.48 8.49 15.17
C ILE A 207 -14.92 8.41 13.71
N ALA A 208 -16.23 8.33 13.43
CA ALA A 208 -16.73 8.26 12.05
C ALA A 208 -16.37 9.51 11.23
N VAL A 209 -16.45 10.70 11.82
CA VAL A 209 -16.03 11.95 11.16
C VAL A 209 -14.53 11.94 10.89
N LEU A 210 -13.72 11.50 11.86
CA LEU A 210 -12.28 11.42 11.71
C LEU A 210 -11.87 10.40 10.64
N GLU A 211 -12.53 9.25 10.59
CA GLU A 211 -12.33 8.23 9.54
C GLU A 211 -12.67 8.78 8.15
N LEU A 212 -13.77 9.52 8.01
CA LEU A 212 -14.16 10.16 6.76
C LEU A 212 -13.12 11.21 6.34
N LEU A 213 -12.69 12.08 7.25
CA LEU A 213 -11.66 13.10 6.98
C LEU A 213 -10.33 12.45 6.57
N CYS A 214 -9.91 11.40 7.27
CA CYS A 214 -8.73 10.62 6.91
C CYS A 214 -8.85 10.00 5.51
N ALA A 215 -10.02 9.45 5.16
CA ALA A 215 -10.25 8.85 3.84
C ALA A 215 -10.21 9.91 2.71
N VAL A 216 -10.88 11.05 2.90
CA VAL A 216 -10.87 12.17 1.94
C VAL A 216 -9.44 12.70 1.74
N PHE A 217 -8.72 12.92 2.85
CA PHE A 217 -7.35 13.41 2.81
C PHE A 217 -6.42 12.39 2.13
N SER A 218 -6.48 11.11 2.52
CA SER A 218 -5.71 10.01 1.92
C SER A 218 -5.95 9.90 0.41
N THR A 219 -7.21 9.98 -0.03
CA THR A 219 -7.56 9.93 -1.46
C THR A 219 -7.03 11.14 -2.23
N THR A 220 -7.11 12.33 -1.64
CA THR A 220 -6.58 13.56 -2.24
C THR A 220 -5.07 13.48 -2.39
N VAL A 221 -4.37 13.00 -1.36
CA VAL A 221 -2.91 12.79 -1.39
C VAL A 221 -2.55 11.73 -2.43
N LEU A 222 -3.28 10.62 -2.52
CA LEU A 222 -3.05 9.60 -3.54
C LEU A 222 -3.14 10.17 -4.96
N VAL A 223 -4.22 10.89 -5.28
CA VAL A 223 -4.40 11.49 -6.61
C VAL A 223 -3.30 12.51 -6.92
N ALA A 224 -2.97 13.36 -5.94
CA ALA A 224 -1.88 14.31 -6.08
C ALA A 224 -0.54 13.61 -6.33
N SER A 225 -0.22 12.56 -5.56
CA SER A 225 1.00 11.78 -5.73
C SER A 225 1.09 11.14 -7.11
N VAL A 226 0.04 10.47 -7.58
CA VAL A 226 0.01 9.85 -8.92
C VAL A 226 0.26 10.89 -10.01
N VAL A 227 -0.46 12.02 -9.96
CA VAL A 227 -0.32 13.09 -10.97
C VAL A 227 1.08 13.70 -10.93
N LEU A 228 1.62 13.94 -9.73
CA LEU A 228 2.94 14.53 -9.55
C LEU A 228 4.07 13.58 -9.99
N HIS A 229 3.97 12.30 -9.67
CA HIS A 229 4.93 11.29 -10.09
C HIS A 229 4.90 11.09 -11.60
N GLU A 230 3.72 10.95 -12.22
CA GLU A 230 3.62 10.81 -13.68
C GLU A 230 4.08 12.07 -14.39
N LYS A 231 3.72 13.25 -13.90
CA LYS A 231 4.25 14.51 -14.42
C LYS A 231 5.78 14.56 -14.32
N TYR A 232 6.35 14.15 -13.20
CA TYR A 232 7.81 14.08 -13.03
C TYR A 232 8.45 13.12 -14.04
N MET A 233 7.88 11.92 -14.23
CA MET A 233 8.41 10.92 -15.15
C MET A 233 8.27 11.32 -16.62
N LEU A 234 7.19 12.01 -16.98
CA LEU A 234 6.94 12.49 -18.35
C LEU A 234 7.71 13.77 -18.69
N GLN A 235 7.88 14.68 -17.73
CA GLN A 235 8.51 15.98 -17.95
C GLN A 235 10.01 15.99 -17.73
N SER A 236 10.56 15.06 -16.95
CA SER A 236 12.01 14.94 -16.76
C SER A 236 12.62 14.50 -18.09
N PRO A 237 13.21 15.42 -18.88
CA PRO A 237 13.73 15.06 -20.18
C PRO A 237 14.95 14.18 -19.92
N ARG A 238 14.85 12.90 -20.33
CA ARG A 238 15.95 11.92 -20.36
C ARG A 238 16.27 11.21 -19.04
N LEU A 239 15.27 10.70 -18.31
CA LEU A 239 15.58 9.52 -17.49
C LEU A 239 15.88 8.35 -18.45
N PRO A 240 17.08 7.76 -18.41
CA PRO A 240 17.49 6.70 -19.31
C PRO A 240 16.65 5.46 -18.99
N MET A 241 15.67 5.18 -19.83
CA MET A 241 14.92 3.93 -19.74
C MET A 241 15.75 2.84 -20.40
N LEU A 242 15.90 1.70 -19.72
CA LEU A 242 16.67 0.57 -20.24
C LEU A 242 16.09 0.05 -21.55
N LEU A 243 14.76 0.06 -21.68
CA LEU A 243 14.03 -0.55 -22.79
C LEU A 243 12.85 0.33 -23.25
N PRO A 244 12.45 0.25 -24.54
CA PRO A 244 11.25 0.91 -25.05
C PRO A 244 9.98 0.36 -24.38
N LEU A 245 8.90 1.14 -24.42
CA LEU A 245 7.57 0.77 -23.89
C LEU A 245 7.02 -0.56 -24.45
N THR A 246 7.52 -1.00 -25.60
CA THR A 246 7.15 -2.25 -26.26
C THR A 246 7.88 -3.48 -25.72
N ALA A 247 8.85 -3.32 -24.83
CA ALA A 247 9.64 -4.44 -24.34
C ALA A 247 8.82 -5.40 -23.49
N TYR A 248 9.03 -6.70 -23.75
CA TYR A 248 8.36 -7.81 -23.05
C TYR A 248 8.43 -7.72 -21.53
N GLU A 249 9.56 -7.22 -20.98
CA GLU A 249 9.77 -7.08 -19.55
C GLU A 249 8.76 -6.14 -18.87
N GLN A 250 8.23 -5.13 -19.58
CA GLN A 250 7.18 -4.25 -19.05
C GLN A 250 5.81 -4.97 -18.95
N TRP A 251 5.55 -5.93 -19.83
CA TRP A 251 4.30 -6.69 -19.86
C TRP A 251 4.26 -7.86 -18.88
N SER A 252 5.41 -8.29 -18.37
CA SER A 252 5.54 -9.39 -17.40
C SER A 252 4.62 -9.22 -16.18
N CYS A 253 4.48 -7.99 -15.68
CA CYS A 253 3.62 -7.70 -14.52
C CYS A 253 2.13 -7.83 -14.83
N TRP A 254 1.71 -7.51 -16.06
CA TRP A 254 0.35 -7.70 -16.54
C TRP A 254 0.06 -9.18 -16.73
N ALA A 255 1.00 -9.94 -17.30
CA ALA A 255 0.90 -11.38 -17.43
C ALA A 255 0.77 -12.05 -16.05
N ALA A 256 1.63 -11.69 -15.09
CA ALA A 256 1.55 -12.19 -13.71
C ALA A 256 0.21 -11.86 -13.05
N THR A 257 -0.28 -10.63 -13.24
CA THR A 257 -1.62 -10.22 -12.76
C THR A 257 -2.72 -11.07 -13.39
N GLY A 258 -2.65 -11.31 -14.71
CA GLY A 258 -3.59 -12.16 -15.44
C GLY A 258 -3.58 -13.59 -14.91
N ILE A 259 -2.41 -14.17 -14.67
CA ILE A 259 -2.26 -15.52 -14.10
C ILE A 259 -2.90 -15.59 -12.71
N ILE A 260 -2.66 -14.60 -11.83
CA ILE A 260 -3.27 -14.55 -10.50
C ILE A 260 -4.80 -14.44 -10.59
N LEU A 261 -5.31 -13.64 -11.53
CA LEU A 261 -6.75 -13.52 -11.79
C LEU A 261 -7.34 -14.85 -12.24
N VAL A 262 -6.73 -15.53 -13.21
CA VAL A 262 -7.17 -16.84 -13.71
C VAL A 262 -7.12 -17.90 -12.59
N ALA A 263 -6.04 -17.96 -11.82
CA ALA A 263 -5.91 -18.88 -10.70
C ALA A 263 -6.98 -18.64 -9.63
N THR A 264 -7.28 -17.37 -9.33
CA THR A 264 -8.33 -17.01 -8.36
C THR A 264 -9.72 -17.34 -8.88
N LEU A 265 -9.98 -17.10 -10.17
CA LEU A 265 -11.23 -17.47 -10.83
C LEU A 265 -11.43 -18.98 -10.84
N ALA A 266 -10.39 -19.74 -11.18
CA ALA A 266 -10.42 -21.20 -11.16
C ALA A 266 -10.67 -21.72 -9.74
N ASN A 267 -9.99 -21.19 -8.73
CA ASN A 267 -10.23 -21.55 -7.33
C ASN A 267 -11.65 -21.21 -6.87
N TRP A 268 -12.23 -20.10 -7.35
CA TRP A 268 -13.62 -19.74 -7.07
C TRP A 268 -14.62 -20.67 -7.76
N ALA A 269 -14.41 -20.98 -9.04
CA ALA A 269 -15.29 -21.84 -9.83
C ALA A 269 -15.26 -23.31 -9.37
N LEU A 270 -14.06 -23.83 -9.10
CA LEU A 270 -13.85 -25.21 -8.63
C LEU A 270 -14.12 -25.37 -7.14
N GLY A 271 -13.97 -24.29 -6.36
CA GLY A 271 -14.33 -24.23 -4.95
C GLY A 271 -15.84 -24.18 -4.71
N GLY A 272 -16.65 -24.34 -5.78
CA GLY A 272 -18.10 -24.21 -5.83
C GLY A 272 -18.77 -24.63 -4.54
N ASP A 273 -19.60 -23.72 -4.00
CA ASP A 273 -20.34 -23.79 -2.74
C ASP A 273 -20.10 -25.08 -1.96
N LYS A 274 -18.88 -25.25 -1.43
CA LYS A 274 -18.68 -26.15 -0.32
C LYS A 274 -19.44 -25.49 0.80
N LYS A 275 -20.73 -25.85 0.93
CA LYS A 275 -21.60 -25.49 2.05
C LYS A 275 -20.70 -25.52 3.26
N PRO A 276 -20.56 -24.40 4.00
CA PRO A 276 -19.59 -24.30 5.07
C PRO A 276 -19.75 -25.57 5.90
N PHE A 277 -18.69 -26.39 5.94
CA PHE A 277 -18.74 -27.68 6.60
C PHE A 277 -19.14 -27.37 8.04
N ASN A 278 -20.39 -27.69 8.36
CA ASN A 278 -21.13 -27.09 9.45
C ASN A 278 -20.75 -27.81 10.76
N VAL A 279 -19.45 -27.89 11.04
CA VAL A 279 -18.90 -28.66 12.17
C VAL A 279 -18.66 -27.76 13.39
N ALA A 280 -18.54 -26.44 13.20
CA ALA A 280 -18.29 -25.50 14.31
C ALA A 280 -19.44 -24.52 14.61
N GLY A 281 -20.45 -24.43 13.72
CA GLY A 281 -21.61 -23.54 13.90
C GLY A 281 -22.58 -23.99 15.00
N ASN A 282 -22.65 -25.29 15.28
CA ASN A 282 -23.56 -25.81 16.31
C ASN A 282 -23.02 -25.73 17.74
N TYR A 283 -21.71 -25.59 17.96
CA TYR A 283 -21.17 -25.55 19.33
C TYR A 283 -21.13 -24.15 19.93
N SER A 284 -20.71 -23.14 19.17
CA SER A 284 -20.66 -21.76 19.68
C SER A 284 -22.03 -21.11 19.77
N GLN A 285 -22.91 -21.37 18.80
CA GLN A 285 -24.26 -20.81 18.78
C GLN A 285 -25.19 -21.48 19.81
N ARG A 286 -25.05 -22.80 20.06
CA ARG A 286 -25.71 -23.46 21.20
C ARG A 286 -25.18 -22.99 22.55
N ARG A 287 -23.89 -22.68 22.68
CA ARG A 287 -23.35 -22.19 23.96
C ARG A 287 -23.92 -20.81 24.31
N TYR A 288 -24.01 -19.90 23.34
CA TYR A 288 -24.67 -18.60 23.53
C TYR A 288 -26.18 -18.72 23.75
N GLN A 289 -26.89 -19.61 23.06
CA GLN A 289 -28.32 -19.84 23.33
C GLN A 289 -28.56 -20.49 24.70
N ASN A 290 -27.72 -21.44 25.11
CA ASN A 290 -27.84 -22.09 26.41
C ASN A 290 -27.51 -21.12 27.56
N GLU A 291 -26.54 -20.21 27.40
CA GLU A 291 -26.24 -19.18 28.42
C GLU A 291 -27.43 -18.24 28.63
N ILE A 292 -28.11 -17.81 27.55
CA ILE A 292 -29.31 -16.95 27.62
C ILE A 292 -30.51 -17.69 28.25
N GLU A 293 -30.64 -19.00 28.00
CA GLU A 293 -31.73 -19.80 28.58
C GLU A 293 -31.51 -20.13 30.07
N THR A 294 -30.25 -20.24 30.54
CA THR A 294 -29.94 -20.36 31.97
C THR A 294 -30.13 -19.05 32.74
N ASP A 295 -29.78 -17.91 32.17
CA ASP A 295 -29.96 -16.61 32.84
C ASP A 295 -31.45 -16.26 33.02
N SER A 296 -32.26 -16.52 32.00
CA SER A 296 -33.71 -16.32 32.08
C SER A 296 -34.39 -17.25 33.09
N ARG A 297 -33.96 -18.51 33.24
CA ARG A 297 -34.50 -19.40 34.29
C ARG A 297 -34.16 -18.95 35.71
N LEU A 298 -32.99 -18.34 35.92
CA LEU A 298 -32.60 -17.83 37.23
C LEU A 298 -33.42 -16.59 37.63
N GLU A 299 -33.73 -15.70 36.68
CA GLU A 299 -34.60 -14.53 36.93
C GLU A 299 -36.03 -14.90 37.36
N TRP A 300 -36.64 -15.92 36.74
CA TRP A 300 -38.00 -16.35 37.12
C TRP A 300 -38.05 -17.10 38.46
N SER A 301 -36.97 -17.74 38.88
CA SER A 301 -36.90 -18.45 40.18
C SER A 301 -36.76 -17.51 41.38
N GLY A 302 -36.27 -16.28 41.20
CA GLY A 302 -36.15 -15.27 42.25
C GLY A 302 -37.41 -14.44 42.51
N ILE A 303 -38.37 -14.44 41.58
CA ILE A 303 -39.60 -13.62 41.66
C ILE A 303 -40.74 -14.36 42.38
N LEU A 304 -40.74 -15.70 42.40
CA LEU A 304 -41.79 -16.51 43.04
C LEU A 304 -41.58 -16.80 44.55
N ALA A 305 -40.50 -16.30 45.15
CA ALA A 305 -40.14 -16.59 46.55
C ALA A 305 -40.25 -15.38 47.51
N ARG A 306 -41.07 -14.36 47.20
CA ARG A 306 -41.38 -13.29 48.17
C ARG A 306 -42.72 -13.55 48.85
N PRO A 307 -42.76 -13.85 50.16
CA PRO A 307 -44.01 -13.91 50.90
C PRO A 307 -44.65 -12.52 50.96
N LEU A 308 -45.95 -12.47 50.67
CA LEU A 308 -46.78 -11.27 50.78
C LEU A 308 -46.84 -10.80 52.25
N PRO A 309 -46.67 -9.50 52.54
CA PRO A 309 -46.82 -8.98 53.89
C PRO A 309 -48.27 -9.13 54.35
N ALA A 310 -48.45 -9.80 55.49
CA ALA A 310 -49.74 -9.92 56.17
C ALA A 310 -50.23 -8.53 56.60
N TYR A 311 -51.42 -8.16 56.12
CA TYR A 311 -52.16 -7.01 56.62
C TYR A 311 -52.67 -7.34 58.04
N VAL A 312 -52.18 -6.59 59.03
CA VAL A 312 -52.71 -6.60 60.40
C VAL A 312 -53.82 -5.55 60.46
N SER A 313 -55.02 -6.01 60.82
CA SER A 313 -56.20 -5.21 61.17
C SER A 313 -56.18 -4.78 62.63
#